data_AF-A0A117T054-F1
#
_entry.id   AF-A0A117T054-F1
#
_cell.length_a   1.000
_cell.length_b   1.000
_cell.length_c   1.000
_cell.angle_alpha   90.00
_cell.angle_beta   90.00
_cell.angle_gamma   90.00
#
_symmetry.space_group_name_H-M   'P 1'
#
loop_
_entity.id
_entity.type
_entity.pdbx_description
1 polymer ?
#
loop_
_entity_poly.entity_id
_entity_poly.type
_entity_poly.pdbx_seq_one_letter_code
_entity_poly.pdbx_strand_id
1 'polypeptide(L)'
;MEFDALRAARTRLCELRNIHQELSKTQQPDGTWDWFLVNEMRELSIAIINEKEKARLAGRTGLSTPLKRLVMPIVPLKFIESKGEAV
;
A
#
# COMPACT_ATOMS: atom_id res chain seq x y z
N MET A 1 -7.00 7.26 13.78
CA MET A 1 -5.76 6.53 13.44
C MET A 1 -6.01 5.20 12.74
N GLU A 2 -6.86 4.29 13.23
CA GLU A 2 -7.12 2.99 12.53
C GLU A 2 -7.87 3.16 11.19
N PHE A 3 -8.80 4.12 11.11
CA PHE A 3 -9.49 4.49 9.87
C PHE A 3 -8.56 5.10 8.80
N ASP A 4 -7.49 5.77 9.23
CA ASP A 4 -6.56 6.44 8.32
C ASP A 4 -5.69 5.42 7.57
N ALA A 5 -5.29 4.34 8.25
CA ALA A 5 -4.55 3.23 7.65
C ALA A 5 -5.40 2.46 6.61
N LEU A 6 -6.66 2.18 6.93
CA LEU A 6 -7.57 1.50 5.99
C LEU A 6 -7.88 2.36 4.76
N ARG A 7 -8.03 3.68 4.96
CA ARG A 7 -8.19 4.64 3.87
C ARG A 7 -6.92 4.69 3.01
N ALA A 8 -5.74 4.81 3.61
CA ALA A 8 -4.47 4.83 2.90
C ALA A 8 -4.24 3.54 2.08
N ALA A 9 -4.53 2.37 2.65
CA ALA A 9 -4.42 1.09 1.94
C ALA A 9 -5.36 1.01 0.73
N ARG A 10 -6.58 1.53 0.84
CA ARG A 10 -7.54 1.60 -0.29
C ARG A 10 -7.06 2.55 -1.38
N THR A 11 -6.58 3.74 -1.01
CA THR A 11 -6.01 4.69 -1.97
C THR A 11 -4.85 4.05 -2.71
N ARG A 12 -3.94 3.38 -1.98
CA ARG A 12 -2.79 2.71 -2.58
C ARG A 12 -3.19 1.58 -3.53
N LEU A 13 -4.22 0.82 -3.18
CA LEU A 13 -4.74 -0.24 -4.05
C LEU A 13 -5.32 0.33 -5.36
N CYS A 14 -6.02 1.47 -5.30
CA CYS A 14 -6.48 2.15 -6.51
C CYS A 14 -5.33 2.65 -7.38
N GLU A 15 -4.28 3.23 -6.77
CA GLU A 15 -3.08 3.67 -7.49
C GLU A 15 -2.40 2.50 -8.21
N LEU A 16 -2.19 1.38 -7.52
CA LEU A 16 -1.55 0.19 -8.11
C LEU A 16 -2.37 -0.36 -9.28
N ARG A 17 -3.70 -0.34 -9.15
CA ARG A 17 -4.60 -0.75 -10.24
C ARG A 17 -4.47 0.17 -11.45
N ASN A 18 -4.41 1.48 -11.24
CA ASN A 18 -4.24 2.44 -12.31
C ASN A 18 -2.88 2.28 -12.99
N ILE A 19 -1.81 2.10 -12.22
CA ILE A 19 -0.46 1.85 -12.73
C ILE A 19 -0.42 0.57 -13.55
N HIS A 20 -1.02 -0.52 -13.04
CA HIS A 20 -1.12 -1.79 -13.75
C HIS A 20 -1.85 -1.62 -15.08
N GLN A 21 -2.97 -0.89 -15.08
CA GLN A 21 -3.75 -0.63 -16.28
C GLN A 21 -2.97 0.21 -17.31
N GLU A 22 -2.27 1.27 -16.90
CA GLU A 22 -1.48 2.10 -17.82
C GLU A 22 -0.23 1.37 -18.34
N LEU A 23 0.45 0.59 -17.50
CA LEU A 23 1.58 -0.23 -17.93
C LEU A 23 1.14 -1.32 -18.89
N SER A 24 0.00 -1.97 -18.66
CA SER A 24 -0.51 -3.01 -19.56
C SER A 24 -0.79 -2.52 -20.99
N LYS A 25 -1.04 -1.20 -21.17
CA LYS A 25 -1.23 -0.58 -22.49
C LYS A 25 0.09 -0.28 -23.21
N THR A 26 1.18 -0.10 -22.47
CA THR A 26 2.46 0.41 -23.00
C THR A 26 3.57 -0.62 -22.99
N GLN A 27 3.49 -1.63 -22.13
CA GLN A 27 4.48 -2.67 -21.95
C GLN A 27 3.81 -4.04 -21.95
N GLN A 28 4.43 -5.01 -22.63
CA GLN A 28 3.98 -6.39 -22.49
C GLN A 28 4.33 -6.89 -21.08
N PRO A 29 3.45 -7.69 -20.44
CA PRO A 29 3.74 -8.27 -19.15
C PRO A 29 4.93 -9.21 -19.28
N ASP A 30 6.05 -8.84 -18.65
CA ASP A 30 7.29 -9.62 -18.62
C ASP A 30 7.31 -10.63 -17.45
N GLY A 31 6.20 -10.73 -16.71
CA GLY A 31 6.06 -11.55 -15.52
C GLY A 31 6.80 -11.03 -14.29
N THR A 32 7.52 -9.91 -14.38
CA THR A 32 8.24 -9.30 -13.24
C THR A 32 7.45 -8.14 -12.66
N TRP A 33 7.17 -7.11 -13.47
CA TRP A 33 6.41 -5.95 -13.00
C TRP A 33 4.92 -6.31 -12.81
N ASP A 34 4.38 -7.11 -13.71
CA ASP A 34 2.99 -7.59 -13.66
C ASP A 34 2.75 -8.44 -12.41
N TRP A 35 3.63 -9.42 -12.17
CA TRP A 35 3.57 -10.24 -10.96
C TRP A 35 3.69 -9.39 -9.70
N PHE A 36 4.63 -8.43 -9.65
CA PHE A 36 4.79 -7.55 -8.50
C PHE A 36 3.51 -6.76 -8.21
N LEU A 37 2.92 -6.09 -9.21
CA LEU A 37 1.71 -5.29 -9.02
C LEU A 37 0.52 -6.16 -8.62
N VAL A 38 0.35 -7.33 -9.24
CA VAL A 38 -0.71 -8.28 -8.91
C VAL A 38 -0.55 -8.81 -7.49
N ASN A 39 0.67 -9.17 -7.09
CA ASN A 39 0.97 -9.65 -5.74
C ASN A 39 0.72 -8.56 -4.69
N GLU A 40 1.19 -7.34 -4.94
CA GLU A 40 1.01 -6.19 -4.03
C GLU A 40 -0.48 -5.84 -3.86
N MET A 41 -1.25 -5.83 -4.97
CA MET A 41 -2.71 -5.63 -4.91
C MET A 41 -3.41 -6.74 -4.12
N ARG A 42 -2.95 -7.99 -4.23
CA ARG A 42 -3.49 -9.13 -3.49
C ARG A 42 -3.23 -9.00 -2.00
N GLU A 43 -1.99 -8.72 -1.60
CA GLU A 43 -1.60 -8.55 -0.19
C GLU A 43 -2.38 -7.40 0.47
N LEU A 44 -2.48 -6.24 -0.21
CA LEU A 44 -3.26 -5.11 0.29
C LEU A 44 -4.75 -5.44 0.42
N SER A 45 -5.31 -6.20 -0.52
CA SER A 45 -6.71 -6.66 -0.44
C SER A 45 -6.94 -7.55 0.78
N ILE A 46 -6.04 -8.50 1.03
CA ILE A 46 -6.08 -9.39 2.19
C ILE A 46 -5.97 -8.58 3.48
N ALA A 47 -5.04 -7.62 3.55
CA ALA A 47 -4.87 -6.75 4.72
C ALA A 47 -6.14 -5.93 5.02
N ILE A 48 -6.79 -5.36 4.00
CA ILE A 48 -8.04 -4.60 4.16
C ILE A 48 -9.17 -5.50 4.67
N ILE A 49 -9.30 -6.73 4.15
CA ILE A 49 -10.32 -7.70 4.58
C ILE A 49 -10.07 -8.12 6.03
N ASN A 50 -8.83 -8.47 6.36
CA ASN A 50 -8.44 -8.87 7.70
C ASN A 50 -8.70 -7.76 8.71
N GLU A 51 -8.42 -6.51 8.38
CA GLU A 51 -8.64 -5.41 9.33
C GLU A 51 -10.12 -5.04 9.47
N LYS A 52 -10.91 -5.21 8.40
CA LYS A 52 -12.37 -5.15 8.52
C LYS A 52 -12.93 -6.24 9.42
N GLU A 53 -12.43 -7.48 9.28
CA GLU A 53 -12.85 -8.58 10.14
C GLU A 53 -12.36 -8.39 11.58
N LYS A 54 -11.13 -7.89 11.80
CA LYS A 54 -10.67 -7.49 13.12
C LYS A 54 -11.49 -6.39 13.71
N ALA A 55 -11.88 -5.35 12.97
CA ALA A 55 -12.78 -4.32 13.49
C ALA A 55 -14.16 -4.90 13.85
N ARG A 56 -14.67 -5.84 13.06
CA ARG A 56 -15.92 -6.57 13.32
C ARG A 56 -15.82 -7.46 14.57
N LEU A 57 -14.66 -8.07 14.81
CA LEU A 57 -14.35 -8.91 15.97
C LEU A 57 -13.94 -8.09 17.21
N ALA A 58 -13.30 -6.94 17.03
CA ALA A 58 -12.88 -6.03 18.10
C ALA A 58 -14.08 -5.29 18.70
N GLY A 59 -15.15 -5.07 17.92
CA GLY A 59 -16.47 -4.74 18.44
C GLY A 59 -17.06 -5.82 19.36
N ARG A 60 -16.50 -7.04 19.39
CA ARG A 60 -16.83 -8.13 20.32
C ARG A 60 -15.76 -8.37 21.40
N THR A 61 -14.49 -8.08 21.15
CA THR A 61 -13.38 -8.30 22.09
C THR A 61 -12.28 -7.23 21.88
N GLY A 62 -12.24 -6.21 22.74
CA GLY A 62 -11.37 -5.04 22.56
C GLY A 62 -9.88 -5.30 22.76
N LEU A 63 -9.14 -5.69 21.71
CA LEU A 63 -7.67 -5.61 21.70
C LEU A 63 -7.17 -5.36 20.26
N SER A 64 -6.82 -4.11 19.94
CA SER A 64 -6.25 -3.68 18.65
C SER A 64 -4.72 -3.74 18.69
N THR A 65 -4.09 -4.42 17.74
CA THR A 65 -2.63 -4.42 17.55
C THR A 65 -2.25 -3.45 16.43
N PRO A 66 -1.28 -2.54 16.63
CA PRO A 66 -1.03 -1.46 15.68
C PRO A 66 -0.24 -1.91 14.44
N LEU A 67 -0.83 -1.67 13.26
CA LEU A 67 -0.32 -1.89 11.89
C LEU A 67 0.95 -1.10 11.49
N LYS A 68 1.74 -0.59 12.44
CA LYS A 68 2.89 0.30 12.14
C LYS A 68 4.03 -0.35 11.34
N ARG A 69 3.98 -1.65 11.03
CA ARG A 69 5.06 -2.38 10.35
C ARG A 69 4.84 -2.68 8.86
N LEU A 70 3.66 -2.47 8.29
CA LEU A 70 3.38 -2.88 6.90
C LEU A 70 3.53 -1.78 5.84
N VAL A 71 3.70 -0.53 6.22
CA VAL A 71 3.94 0.55 5.24
C VAL A 71 5.44 0.66 5.02
N MET A 72 6.02 -0.26 4.25
CA MET A 72 7.33 -0.02 3.64
C MET A 72 7.12 0.83 2.39
N PRO A 73 7.67 2.06 2.33
CA PRO A 73 7.62 2.86 1.12
C PRO A 73 8.40 2.14 0.01
N ILE A 74 7.75 1.96 -1.14
CA ILE A 74 8.33 1.37 -2.37
C ILE A 74 9.46 2.25 -2.95
N VAL A 75 9.65 3.47 -2.44
CA VAL A 75 10.73 4.37 -2.83
C VAL A 75 11.71 4.51 -1.67
N PRO A 76 13.01 4.18 -1.84
CA PRO A 76 14.02 4.51 -0.85
C PRO A 76 14.08 6.04 -0.69
N LEU A 77 13.81 6.51 0.52
CA LEU A 77 13.94 7.91 0.95
C LEU A 77 15.43 8.30 1.02
N LYS A 78 16.11 8.30 -0.12
CA LYS A 78 17.48 8.82 -0.28
C LYS A 78 17.63 9.42 -1.67
N PHE A 79 17.04 10.59 -1.90
CA PHE A 79 17.54 11.59 -2.86
C PHE A 79 16.73 12.89 -2.69
N ILE A 80 16.88 13.55 -1.54
CA ILE A 80 16.70 15.01 -1.47
C ILE A 80 17.98 15.53 -0.82
N GLU A 81 19.07 15.54 -1.60
CA GLU A 81 20.14 16.50 -1.34
C GLU A 81 19.58 17.89 -1.65
N SER A 82 19.11 18.59 -0.62
CA SER A 82 18.98 20.03 -0.70
C SER A 82 20.39 20.63 -0.72
N LYS A 83 20.97 20.74 -1.91
CA LYS A 83 22.07 21.66 -2.15
C LYS A 83 21.47 23.06 -2.22
N GLY A 84 21.85 23.88 -1.25
CA GLY A 84 21.87 25.34 -1.41
C GLY A 84 20.94 26.08 -0.46
N GLU A 85 21.45 26.42 0.71
CA GLU A 85 21.20 27.74 1.27
C GLU A 85 22.42 28.17 2.07
N ALA A 86 23.31 28.88 1.38
CA ALA A 86 24.34 29.71 1.97
C ALA A 86 24.00 31.15 1.56
N VAL A 87 23.41 31.91 2.47
CA VAL A 87 23.55 33.37 2.63
C VAL A 87 23.45 33.67 4.12
#